data_AF-A0A2P6MGQ5-F1
#
_entry.id   AF-A0A2P6MGQ5-F1
#
_cell.length_a   1.000
_cell.length_b   1.000
_cell.length_c   1.000
_cell.angle_alpha   90.00
_cell.angle_beta   90.00
_cell.angle_gamma   90.00
#
_symmetry.space_group_name_H-M   'P 1'
#
loop_
_entity.id
_entity.type
_entity.pdbx_description
1 polymer ?
#
loop_
_entity_poly.entity_id
_entity_poly.type
_entity_poly.pdbx_seq_one_letter_code
_entity_poly.pdbx_strand_id
1 'polypeptide(L)'
;MNERKKALLYSAKSLFQSQGMQHTSVADITNDCGVSKGSFYQHFPSKESLLLALVDMYHEELFAGREPEDHLLPHRLEKEFMQAEEYRRFLIDLTVLYPPGKDHKIGQQLQKKHAHLQAWREEAIANDFGKADARLPELLFLTDALYHGLLRRMIWENQPYTAEGCAAFITNACRSFVDHGVYFSELHYPAQVQTTLSEEAALLREKLHGSGLEETAERLNMEAQKKAPDSIVLDALLHVIKTGVEKHIWEPFAVLWNKERRNYRE
;
A
#
# COMPACT_ATOMS: atom_id res chain seq x y z
N MET A 1 -6.29 -27.41 2.63
CA MET A 1 -6.16 -27.06 1.19
C MET A 1 -5.75 -28.30 0.40
N ASN A 2 -6.38 -28.60 -0.74
CA ASN A 2 -5.99 -29.76 -1.59
C ASN A 2 -4.61 -29.51 -2.24
N GLU A 3 -3.80 -30.56 -2.39
CA GLU A 3 -2.44 -30.54 -2.93
C GLU A 3 -2.31 -29.83 -4.29
N ARG A 4 -3.29 -29.97 -5.20
CA ARG A 4 -3.26 -29.24 -6.48
C ARG A 4 -3.38 -27.72 -6.31
N LYS A 5 -4.23 -27.28 -5.38
CA LYS A 5 -4.39 -25.86 -5.07
C LYS A 5 -3.10 -25.28 -4.45
N LYS A 6 -2.45 -26.04 -3.57
CA LYS A 6 -1.13 -25.67 -3.01
C LYS A 6 -0.05 -25.58 -4.11
N ALA A 7 0.04 -26.58 -4.98
CA ALA A 7 1.03 -26.61 -6.06
C ALA A 7 0.91 -25.39 -6.98
N LEU A 8 -0.32 -25.01 -7.34
CA LEU A 8 -0.60 -23.80 -8.12
C LEU A 8 -0.16 -22.51 -7.39
N LEU A 9 -0.39 -22.42 -6.07
CA LEU A 9 0.02 -21.25 -5.28
C LEU A 9 1.55 -21.16 -5.15
N TYR A 10 2.22 -22.26 -4.81
CA TYR A 10 3.69 -22.27 -4.70
C TYR A 10 4.38 -21.99 -6.04
N SER A 11 3.87 -22.57 -7.13
CA SER A 11 4.34 -22.27 -8.49
C SER A 11 4.17 -20.79 -8.82
N ALA A 12 2.99 -20.22 -8.56
CA ALA A 12 2.76 -18.80 -8.79
C ALA A 12 3.66 -17.90 -7.94
N LYS A 13 3.83 -18.20 -6.64
CA LYS A 13 4.77 -17.48 -5.75
C LYS A 13 6.19 -17.51 -6.32
N SER A 14 6.67 -18.68 -6.72
CA SER A 14 8.01 -18.88 -7.29
C SER A 14 8.21 -18.06 -8.57
N LEU A 15 7.27 -18.16 -9.52
CA LEU A 15 7.33 -17.43 -10.79
C LEU A 15 7.21 -15.91 -10.59
N PHE A 16 6.38 -15.45 -9.64
CA PHE A 16 6.32 -14.02 -9.32
C PHE A 16 7.63 -13.52 -8.72
N GLN A 17 8.32 -14.32 -7.92
CA GLN A 17 9.64 -13.95 -7.39
C GLN A 17 10.72 -13.89 -8.47
N SER A 18 10.69 -14.80 -9.44
CA SER A 18 11.74 -14.88 -10.47
C SER A 18 11.58 -13.88 -11.61
N GLN A 19 10.34 -13.65 -12.08
CA GLN A 19 10.08 -12.85 -13.29
C GLN A 19 8.96 -11.80 -13.13
N GLY A 20 8.31 -11.73 -11.97
CA GLY A 20 7.25 -10.76 -11.69
C GLY A 20 5.85 -11.17 -12.19
N MET A 21 4.84 -10.53 -11.61
CA MET A 21 3.43 -10.87 -11.79
C MET A 21 2.92 -10.53 -13.19
N GLN A 22 3.36 -9.41 -13.78
CA GLN A 22 2.96 -8.99 -15.13
C GLN A 22 3.47 -9.92 -16.23
N HIS A 23 4.63 -10.55 -16.02
CA HIS A 23 5.26 -11.45 -16.99
C HIS A 23 4.90 -12.93 -16.80
N THR A 24 4.09 -13.25 -15.78
CA THR A 24 3.70 -14.64 -15.49
C THR A 24 2.26 -14.88 -15.93
N SER A 25 2.03 -15.79 -16.86
CA SER A 25 0.69 -16.18 -17.32
C SER A 25 0.13 -17.37 -16.53
N VAL A 26 -1.18 -17.63 -16.66
CA VAL A 26 -1.79 -18.88 -16.15
C VAL A 26 -1.13 -20.10 -16.79
N ALA A 27 -0.72 -20.01 -18.06
CA ALA A 27 -0.06 -21.10 -18.77
C ALA A 27 1.28 -21.44 -18.10
N ASP A 28 2.07 -20.43 -17.75
CA ASP A 28 3.39 -20.61 -17.13
C ASP A 28 3.24 -21.32 -15.77
N ILE A 29 2.30 -20.87 -14.94
CA ILE A 29 1.99 -21.49 -13.64
C ILE A 29 1.57 -22.95 -13.82
N THR A 30 0.67 -23.22 -14.76
CA THR A 30 0.17 -24.58 -14.99
C THR A 30 1.26 -25.52 -15.52
N ASN A 31 2.13 -25.01 -16.41
CA ASN A 31 3.23 -25.78 -16.97
C ASN A 31 4.28 -26.12 -15.90
N ASP A 32 4.61 -25.16 -15.05
CA ASP A 32 5.61 -25.30 -13.98
C ASP A 32 5.23 -26.38 -12.95
N CYS A 33 3.95 -26.47 -12.57
CA CYS A 33 3.47 -27.49 -11.64
C CYS A 33 2.85 -28.75 -12.29
N GLY A 34 2.90 -28.87 -13.63
CA GLY A 34 2.37 -30.03 -14.35
C GLY A 34 0.84 -30.20 -14.27
N VAL A 35 0.10 -29.10 -14.08
CA VAL A 35 -1.36 -29.07 -14.00
C VAL A 35 -1.95 -28.59 -15.33
N SER A 36 -3.15 -29.03 -15.71
CA SER A 36 -3.80 -28.51 -16.92
C SER A 36 -4.45 -27.15 -16.68
N LYS A 37 -4.59 -26.31 -17.72
CA LYS A 37 -5.38 -25.06 -17.64
C LYS A 37 -6.81 -25.31 -17.16
N GLY A 38 -7.45 -26.39 -17.59
CA GLY A 38 -8.78 -26.77 -17.11
C GLY A 38 -8.80 -27.00 -15.58
N SER A 39 -7.79 -27.70 -15.05
CA SER A 39 -7.64 -27.92 -13.61
C SER A 39 -7.29 -26.63 -12.85
N PHE A 40 -6.60 -25.67 -13.47
CA PHE A 40 -6.43 -24.33 -12.88
C PHE A 40 -7.79 -23.68 -12.64
N TYR A 41 -8.63 -23.60 -13.67
CA TYR A 41 -9.92 -22.91 -13.59
C TYR A 41 -10.95 -23.62 -12.69
N GLN A 42 -10.76 -24.92 -12.41
CA GLN A 42 -11.51 -25.64 -11.37
C GLN A 42 -11.18 -25.16 -9.95
N HIS A 43 -9.95 -24.71 -9.70
CA HIS A 43 -9.50 -24.23 -8.39
C HIS A 43 -9.55 -22.70 -8.24
N PHE A 44 -9.25 -21.99 -9.32
CA PHE A 44 -9.14 -20.55 -9.39
C PHE A 44 -9.87 -20.03 -10.63
N PRO A 45 -11.09 -19.48 -10.48
CA PRO A 45 -11.87 -18.96 -11.60
C PRO A 45 -11.14 -17.88 -12.41
N SER A 46 -10.22 -17.15 -11.79
CA SER A 46 -9.36 -16.16 -12.45
C SER A 46 -7.96 -16.08 -11.83
N LYS A 47 -7.02 -15.43 -12.52
CA LYS A 47 -5.70 -15.11 -11.95
C LYS A 47 -5.84 -14.26 -10.68
N GLU A 48 -6.80 -13.34 -10.63
CA GLU A 48 -7.07 -12.52 -9.43
C GLU A 48 -7.54 -13.37 -8.25
N SER A 49 -8.32 -14.43 -8.49
CA SER A 49 -8.71 -15.35 -7.41
C SER A 49 -7.52 -16.13 -6.85
N LEU A 50 -6.51 -16.42 -7.68
CA LEU A 50 -5.23 -16.99 -7.23
C LEU A 50 -4.42 -15.94 -6.46
N LEU A 51 -4.40 -14.68 -6.89
CA LEU A 51 -3.74 -13.60 -6.14
C LEU A 51 -4.34 -13.39 -4.75
N LEU A 52 -5.67 -13.39 -4.64
CA LEU A 52 -6.36 -13.32 -3.34
C LEU A 52 -5.95 -14.48 -2.42
N ALA A 53 -5.91 -15.69 -2.97
CA ALA A 53 -5.46 -16.87 -2.21
C ALA A 53 -3.98 -16.81 -1.84
N LEU A 54 -3.12 -16.18 -2.64
CA LEU A 54 -1.72 -15.92 -2.28
C LEU A 54 -1.59 -14.88 -1.16
N VAL A 55 -2.43 -13.84 -1.15
CA VAL A 55 -2.50 -12.89 -0.02
C VAL A 55 -2.92 -13.61 1.26
N ASP A 56 -3.88 -14.54 1.15
CA ASP A 56 -4.28 -15.38 2.28
C ASP A 56 -3.15 -16.30 2.73
N MET A 57 -2.44 -16.95 1.82
CA MET A 57 -1.30 -17.81 2.13
C MET A 57 -0.15 -17.05 2.80
N TYR A 58 0.24 -15.89 2.26
CA TYR A 58 1.23 -14.99 2.87
C TYR A 58 0.88 -14.67 4.32
N HIS A 59 -0.39 -14.33 4.56
CA HIS A 59 -0.88 -14.03 5.89
C HIS A 59 -0.90 -15.28 6.78
N GLU A 60 -1.43 -16.41 6.31
CA GLU A 60 -1.45 -17.65 7.09
C GLU A 60 -0.04 -18.10 7.50
N GLU A 61 0.95 -17.99 6.61
CA GLU A 61 2.34 -18.33 6.91
C GLU A 61 2.95 -17.39 7.96
N LEU A 62 2.72 -16.08 7.86
CA LEU A 62 3.21 -15.12 8.87
C LEU A 62 2.68 -15.40 10.28
N PHE A 63 1.41 -15.84 10.37
CA PHE A 63 0.75 -16.15 11.63
C PHE A 63 0.83 -17.63 12.03
N ALA A 64 1.45 -18.48 11.22
CA ALA A 64 1.67 -19.89 11.52
C ALA A 64 2.83 -20.05 12.52
N GLY A 65 2.79 -21.12 13.32
CA GLY A 65 3.85 -21.49 14.26
C GLY A 65 4.12 -20.39 15.28
N ARG A 66 3.22 -20.25 16.28
CA ARG A 66 3.46 -19.32 17.39
C ARG A 66 4.60 -19.84 18.25
N GLU A 67 5.73 -19.15 18.21
CA GLU A 67 6.82 -19.38 19.16
C GLU A 67 6.48 -18.72 20.50
N PRO A 68 7.01 -19.21 21.64
CA PRO A 68 6.78 -18.60 22.94
C PRO A 68 7.09 -17.11 22.95
N GLU A 69 8.11 -16.67 22.21
CA GLU A 69 8.62 -15.30 22.12
C GLU A 69 7.83 -14.41 21.15
N ASP A 70 6.88 -14.98 20.38
CA ASP A 70 6.01 -14.24 19.45
C ASP A 70 5.08 -13.25 20.17
N HIS A 71 5.22 -13.01 21.48
CA HIS A 71 4.53 -11.94 22.21
C HIS A 71 5.37 -10.67 22.36
N LEU A 72 6.67 -10.72 22.02
CA LEU A 72 7.62 -9.62 22.16
C LEU A 72 7.81 -8.90 20.82
N LEU A 73 8.04 -7.58 20.86
CA LEU A 73 8.18 -6.76 19.66
C LEU A 73 9.34 -7.19 18.74
N PRO A 74 10.59 -7.42 19.22
CA PRO A 74 11.70 -7.74 18.33
C PRO A 74 11.47 -9.03 17.53
N HIS A 75 10.94 -10.08 18.17
CA HIS A 75 10.67 -11.36 17.49
C HIS A 75 9.56 -11.21 16.43
N ARG A 76 8.50 -10.44 16.72
CA ARG A 76 7.46 -10.15 15.72
C ARG A 76 8.03 -9.40 14.52
N LEU A 77 8.76 -8.31 14.77
CA LEU A 77 9.34 -7.52 13.70
C LEU A 77 10.30 -8.33 12.82
N GLU A 78 11.13 -9.17 13.44
CA GLU A 78 12.04 -10.05 12.69
C GLU A 78 11.27 -10.98 11.76
N LYS A 79 10.24 -11.67 12.26
CA LYS A 79 9.37 -12.54 11.46
C LYS A 79 8.69 -11.78 10.31
N GLU A 80 8.20 -10.58 10.59
CA GLU A 80 7.60 -9.71 9.58
C GLU A 80 8.60 -9.32 8.48
N PHE A 81 9.83 -8.94 8.83
CA PHE A 81 10.88 -8.61 7.87
C PHE A 81 11.31 -9.82 7.03
N MET A 82 11.50 -10.99 7.66
CA MET A 82 11.84 -12.23 6.95
C MET A 82 10.75 -12.59 5.93
N GLN A 83 9.48 -12.53 6.32
CA GLN A 83 8.37 -12.82 5.43
C GLN A 83 8.27 -11.79 4.29
N ALA A 84 8.47 -10.51 4.59
CA ALA A 84 8.45 -9.45 3.59
C ALA A 84 9.58 -9.61 2.57
N GLU A 85 10.76 -10.08 3.00
CA GLU A 85 11.87 -10.42 2.11
C GLU A 85 11.52 -11.63 1.22
N GLU A 86 10.99 -12.71 1.82
CA GLU A 86 10.59 -13.93 1.09
C GLU A 86 9.48 -13.66 0.07
N TYR A 87 8.64 -12.64 0.30
CA TYR A 87 7.54 -12.23 -0.58
C TYR A 87 7.79 -10.91 -1.32
N ARG A 88 9.03 -10.39 -1.31
CA ARG A 88 9.35 -9.02 -1.78
C ARG A 88 8.76 -8.67 -3.14
N ARG A 89 8.98 -9.50 -4.15
CA ARG A 89 8.58 -9.17 -5.53
C ARG A 89 7.06 -9.20 -5.68
N PHE A 90 6.42 -10.17 -5.04
CA PHE A 90 4.97 -10.27 -4.99
C PHE A 90 4.34 -9.06 -4.30
N LEU A 91 4.88 -8.61 -3.16
CA LEU A 91 4.39 -7.44 -2.43
C LEU A 91 4.57 -6.14 -3.24
N ILE A 92 5.73 -5.95 -3.89
CA ILE A 92 5.95 -4.81 -4.80
C ILE A 92 4.89 -4.81 -5.89
N ASP A 93 4.74 -5.92 -6.62
CA ASP A 93 3.81 -6.00 -7.74
C ASP A 93 2.37 -5.77 -7.27
N LEU A 94 1.98 -6.31 -6.11
CA LEU A 94 0.67 -6.04 -5.52
C LEU A 94 0.46 -4.54 -5.26
N THR A 95 1.41 -3.85 -4.63
CA THR A 95 1.25 -2.42 -4.31
C THR A 95 1.20 -1.53 -5.55
N VAL A 96 1.93 -1.91 -6.62
CA VAL A 96 1.96 -1.17 -7.89
C VAL A 96 0.68 -1.41 -8.70
N LEU A 97 0.21 -2.66 -8.78
CA LEU A 97 -0.94 -3.04 -9.63
C LEU A 97 -2.28 -2.82 -8.93
N TYR A 98 -2.29 -2.94 -7.61
CA TYR A 98 -3.47 -2.93 -6.76
C TYR A 98 -3.27 -1.95 -5.58
N PRO A 99 -3.04 -0.66 -5.88
CA PRO A 99 -2.67 0.31 -4.85
C PRO A 99 -3.78 0.47 -3.80
N PRO A 100 -3.43 0.56 -2.50
CA PRO A 100 -4.39 0.72 -1.41
C PRO A 100 -5.33 1.91 -1.62
N GLY A 101 -6.58 1.78 -1.17
CA GLY A 101 -7.57 2.86 -1.23
C GLY A 101 -8.36 2.95 -2.54
N LYS A 102 -8.04 2.14 -3.56
CA LYS A 102 -8.91 1.92 -4.72
C LYS A 102 -9.93 0.81 -4.46
N ASP A 103 -11.10 0.93 -5.08
CA ASP A 103 -12.18 -0.06 -4.92
C ASP A 103 -11.95 -1.30 -5.79
N HIS A 104 -11.10 -2.21 -5.30
CA HIS A 104 -10.95 -3.55 -5.85
C HIS A 104 -10.76 -4.58 -4.74
N LYS A 105 -11.23 -5.81 -4.97
CA LYS A 105 -11.23 -6.89 -3.97
C LYS A 105 -9.86 -7.17 -3.37
N ILE A 106 -8.80 -7.12 -4.18
CA ILE A 106 -7.43 -7.34 -3.72
C ILE A 106 -7.00 -6.26 -2.71
N GLY A 107 -7.38 -4.99 -2.94
CA GLY A 107 -7.00 -3.87 -2.09
C GLY A 107 -7.76 -3.91 -0.77
N GLN A 108 -9.06 -4.24 -0.83
CA GLN A 108 -9.87 -4.49 0.36
C GLN A 108 -9.30 -5.65 1.20
N GLN A 109 -8.88 -6.74 0.55
CA GLN A 109 -8.26 -7.87 1.25
C GLN A 109 -6.92 -7.46 1.90
N LEU A 110 -6.05 -6.76 1.16
CA LEU A 110 -4.78 -6.26 1.70
C LEU A 110 -4.99 -5.33 2.89
N GLN A 111 -5.97 -4.42 2.82
CA GLN A 111 -6.32 -3.54 3.93
C GLN A 111 -6.77 -4.33 5.16
N LYS A 112 -7.62 -5.35 4.97
CA LYS A 112 -8.05 -6.23 6.06
C LYS A 112 -6.88 -6.98 6.69
N LYS A 113 -5.95 -7.51 5.89
CA LYS A 113 -4.76 -8.20 6.40
C LYS A 113 -3.80 -7.24 7.11
N HIS A 114 -3.64 -6.02 6.59
CA HIS A 114 -2.82 -4.99 7.20
C HIS A 114 -3.37 -4.56 8.57
N ALA A 115 -4.69 -4.40 8.71
CA ALA A 115 -5.32 -4.09 9.99
C ALA A 115 -5.09 -5.20 11.03
N HIS A 116 -5.14 -6.47 10.62
CA HIS A 116 -4.83 -7.58 11.53
C HIS A 116 -3.34 -7.60 11.94
N LEU A 117 -2.43 -7.30 11.01
CA LEU A 117 -1.00 -7.16 11.30
C LEU A 117 -0.74 -6.01 12.28
N GLN A 118 -1.41 -4.87 12.12
CA GLN A 118 -1.30 -3.74 13.06
C GLN A 118 -1.81 -4.10 14.46
N ALA A 119 -2.96 -4.76 14.58
CA ALA A 119 -3.47 -5.21 15.87
C ALA A 119 -2.50 -6.20 16.55
N TRP A 120 -1.88 -7.09 15.75
CA TRP A 120 -0.83 -7.96 16.25
C TRP A 120 0.40 -7.16 16.70
N ARG A 121 0.86 -6.18 15.93
CA ARG A 121 2.00 -5.35 16.32
C ARG A 121 1.73 -4.55 17.61
N GLU A 122 0.56 -3.94 17.72
CA GLU A 122 0.12 -3.18 18.90
C GLU A 122 0.18 -4.03 20.18
N GLU A 123 -0.28 -5.29 20.13
CA GLU A 123 -0.22 -6.19 21.27
C GLU A 123 1.23 -6.44 21.74
N ALA A 124 2.20 -6.56 20.82
CA ALA A 124 3.59 -6.78 21.19
C ALA A 124 4.25 -5.55 21.77
N ILE A 125 3.96 -4.37 21.21
CA ILE A 125 4.39 -3.10 21.80
C ILE A 125 3.85 -3.00 23.22
N ALA A 126 2.58 -3.34 23.41
CA ALA A 126 1.95 -3.27 24.73
C ALA A 126 2.50 -4.31 25.73
N ASN A 127 3.01 -5.46 25.25
CA ASN A 127 3.69 -6.45 26.09
C ASN A 127 5.11 -6.00 26.47
N ASP A 128 5.87 -5.40 25.55
CA ASP A 128 7.25 -4.96 25.78
C ASP A 128 7.34 -3.66 26.59
N PHE A 129 6.42 -2.72 26.36
CA PHE A 129 6.47 -1.37 26.92
C PHE A 129 5.32 -1.07 27.90
N GLY A 130 4.30 -1.92 27.96
CA GLY A 130 3.20 -1.85 28.92
C GLY A 130 1.87 -1.32 28.34
N LYS A 131 0.78 -2.06 28.55
CA LYS A 131 -0.59 -1.74 28.08
C LYS A 131 -1.17 -0.42 28.62
N ALA A 132 -0.70 0.04 29.77
CA ALA A 132 -1.15 1.28 30.40
C ALA A 132 -0.27 2.49 30.01
N ASP A 133 0.72 2.30 29.13
CA ASP A 133 1.52 3.41 28.64
C ASP A 133 0.67 4.28 27.73
N ALA A 134 0.46 5.53 28.14
CA ALA A 134 -0.27 6.53 27.36
C ALA A 134 0.35 6.79 25.98
N ARG A 135 1.58 6.31 25.75
CA ARG A 135 2.37 6.48 24.51
C ARG A 135 2.19 5.34 23.49
N LEU A 136 1.31 4.37 23.75
CA LEU A 136 1.10 3.23 22.84
C LEU A 136 0.82 3.67 21.37
N PRO A 137 -0.03 4.68 21.10
CA PRO A 137 -0.24 5.18 19.74
C PRO A 137 1.02 5.75 19.09
N GLU A 138 1.84 6.47 19.83
CA GLU A 138 3.10 7.07 19.36
C GLU A 138 4.15 6.00 19.07
N LEU A 139 4.23 4.97 19.92
CA LEU A 139 5.11 3.82 19.70
C LEU A 139 4.68 3.01 18.49
N LEU A 140 3.38 2.80 18.29
CA LEU A 140 2.85 2.14 17.09
C LEU A 140 3.20 2.96 15.84
N PHE A 141 2.98 4.27 15.86
CA PHE A 141 3.33 5.15 14.74
C PHE A 141 4.84 5.14 14.44
N LEU A 142 5.69 5.24 15.47
CA LEU A 142 7.14 5.17 15.32
C LEU A 142 7.57 3.84 14.70
N THR A 143 7.02 2.74 15.21
CA THR A 143 7.28 1.39 14.71
C THR A 143 6.88 1.27 13.23
N ASP A 144 5.67 1.70 12.87
CA ASP A 144 5.16 1.70 11.50
C ASP A 144 6.04 2.54 10.57
N ALA A 145 6.41 3.76 10.99
CA ALA A 145 7.23 4.67 10.21
C ALA A 145 8.63 4.11 9.94
N LEU A 146 9.29 3.56 10.97
CA LEU A 146 10.61 2.95 10.82
C LEU A 146 10.54 1.65 10.00
N TYR A 147 9.55 0.80 10.25
CA TYR A 147 9.34 -0.45 9.51
C TYR A 147 9.16 -0.18 8.01
N HIS A 148 8.24 0.70 7.64
CA HIS A 148 8.02 1.06 6.24
C HIS A 148 9.23 1.77 5.62
N GLY A 149 9.90 2.64 6.38
CA GLY A 149 11.12 3.32 5.93
C GLY A 149 12.27 2.36 5.65
N LEU A 150 12.44 1.31 6.46
CA LEU A 150 13.46 0.28 6.27
C LEU A 150 13.09 -0.66 5.13
N LEU A 151 11.85 -1.18 5.10
CA LEU A 151 11.35 -1.99 3.99
C LEU A 151 11.53 -1.28 2.65
N ARG A 152 11.21 0.02 2.58
CA ARG A 152 11.37 0.79 1.35
C ARG A 152 12.83 0.76 0.87
N ARG A 153 13.79 0.92 1.77
CA ARG A 153 15.22 0.89 1.43
C ARG A 153 15.68 -0.51 1.01
N MET A 154 15.22 -1.57 1.70
CA MET A 154 15.52 -2.95 1.31
C MET A 154 14.98 -3.27 -0.09
N ILE A 155 13.76 -2.83 -0.36
CA ILE A 155 13.01 -3.19 -1.55
C ILE A 155 13.44 -2.36 -2.77
N TRP A 156 13.56 -1.03 -2.64
CA TRP A 156 13.84 -0.10 -3.76
C TRP A 156 15.31 0.29 -3.90
N GLU A 157 16.05 0.38 -2.79
CA GLU A 157 17.46 0.82 -2.81
C GLU A 157 18.44 -0.38 -2.76
N ASN A 158 17.91 -1.61 -2.70
CA ASN A 158 18.64 -2.87 -2.60
C ASN A 158 19.71 -2.86 -1.48
N GLN A 159 19.42 -2.16 -0.38
CA GLN A 159 20.28 -2.08 0.78
C GLN A 159 20.15 -3.38 1.60
N PRO A 160 21.25 -4.11 1.88
CA PRO A 160 21.21 -5.34 2.64
C PRO A 160 21.08 -5.04 4.14
N TYR A 161 19.87 -5.18 4.68
CA TYR A 161 19.63 -5.21 6.11
C TYR A 161 19.18 -6.61 6.52
N THR A 162 19.64 -7.09 7.66
CA THR A 162 19.13 -8.34 8.25
C THR A 162 17.80 -8.06 8.95
N ALA A 163 16.90 -9.04 8.95
CA ALA A 163 15.63 -8.94 9.66
C ALA A 163 15.85 -8.66 11.16
N GLU A 164 16.78 -9.38 11.78
CA GLU A 164 17.22 -9.18 13.17
C GLU A 164 17.71 -7.74 13.41
N GLY A 165 18.56 -7.21 12.52
CA GLY A 165 19.12 -5.86 12.65
C GLY A 165 18.05 -4.78 12.54
N CYS A 166 17.11 -4.93 11.61
CA CYS A 166 15.95 -4.05 11.48
C CYS A 166 15.07 -4.10 12.73
N ALA A 167 14.74 -5.30 13.21
CA ALA A 167 13.93 -5.49 14.41
C ALA A 167 14.58 -4.84 15.64
N ALA A 168 15.87 -5.13 15.88
CA ALA A 168 16.64 -4.56 16.98
C ALA A 168 16.70 -3.02 16.93
N PHE A 169 16.90 -2.45 15.74
CA PHE A 169 16.93 -0.99 15.56
C PHE A 169 15.59 -0.35 15.96
N ILE A 170 14.47 -0.90 15.49
CA ILE A 170 13.14 -0.38 15.82
C ILE A 170 12.85 -0.52 17.32
N THR A 171 13.09 -1.70 17.90
CA THR A 171 12.87 -1.94 19.34
C THR A 171 13.71 -0.99 20.20
N ASN A 172 14.97 -0.74 19.83
CA ASN A 172 15.84 0.21 20.53
C ASN A 172 15.35 1.66 20.37
N ALA A 173 14.82 2.04 19.21
CA ALA A 173 14.22 3.36 19.01
C ALA A 173 12.99 3.55 19.89
N CYS A 174 12.10 2.56 19.99
CA CYS A 174 10.95 2.58 20.91
C CYS A 174 11.39 2.70 22.38
N ARG A 175 12.42 1.94 22.79
CA ARG A 175 12.97 2.02 24.15
C ARG A 175 13.53 3.40 24.45
N SER A 176 14.32 3.97 23.54
CA SER A 176 14.85 5.32 23.68
C SER A 176 13.73 6.38 23.76
N PHE A 177 12.68 6.24 22.95
CA PHE A 177 11.50 7.10 22.97
C PHE A 177 10.80 7.08 24.34
N VAL A 178 10.68 5.88 24.93
CA VAL A 178 10.14 5.67 26.27
C VAL A 178 11.03 6.28 27.35
N ASP A 179 12.33 6.04 27.29
CA ASP A 179 13.28 6.44 28.33
C ASP A 179 13.49 7.98 28.37
N HIS A 180 13.39 8.66 27.23
CA HIS A 180 13.66 10.10 27.11
C HIS A 180 12.39 10.98 27.12
N GLY A 181 11.19 10.38 27.23
CA GLY A 181 9.94 11.14 27.28
C GLY A 181 9.72 11.98 26.02
N VAL A 182 10.00 11.42 24.84
CA VAL A 182 9.71 12.09 23.57
C VAL A 182 8.21 12.06 23.34
N TYR A 183 7.63 13.19 22.95
CA TYR A 183 6.23 13.31 22.56
C TYR A 183 6.17 13.78 21.13
N PHE A 184 5.18 13.31 20.37
CA PHE A 184 4.72 14.08 19.24
C PHE A 184 4.13 15.37 19.81
N SER A 185 4.93 16.44 19.85
CA SER A 185 4.40 17.79 19.99
C SER A 185 3.37 17.92 18.88
N GLU A 186 2.09 18.01 19.26
CA GLU A 186 0.91 18.05 18.39
C GLU A 186 1.29 18.03 16.92
N LEU A 187 1.27 16.83 16.31
CA LEU A 187 1.31 16.72 14.86
C LEU A 187 0.09 17.50 14.37
N HIS A 188 0.30 18.81 14.19
CA HIS A 188 -0.64 19.70 13.56
C HIS A 188 -0.68 19.21 12.14
N TYR A 189 -1.58 18.28 11.88
CA TYR A 189 -2.15 18.17 10.56
C TYR A 189 -2.66 19.58 10.26
N PRO A 190 -2.07 20.34 9.32
CA PRO A 190 -2.76 21.53 8.83
C PRO A 190 -4.15 21.01 8.46
N ALA A 191 -5.18 21.62 9.06
CA ALA A 191 -6.53 21.09 9.17
C ALA A 191 -7.13 20.77 7.81
N GLN A 192 -6.69 19.66 7.20
CA GLN A 192 -6.58 19.51 5.76
C GLN A 192 -5.84 20.74 5.14
N VAL A 193 -4.95 20.52 4.19
CA VAL A 193 -4.79 21.58 3.18
C VAL A 193 -6.12 21.55 2.44
N GLN A 194 -7.09 22.34 2.91
CA GLN A 194 -8.39 22.55 2.28
C GLN A 194 -8.18 23.46 1.08
N THR A 195 -7.33 23.06 0.14
CA THR A 195 -7.41 23.64 -1.19
C THR A 195 -8.69 23.12 -1.81
N THR A 196 -9.64 24.03 -2.05
CA THR A 196 -10.86 23.72 -2.80
C THR A 196 -10.50 23.34 -4.25
N LEU A 197 -11.34 22.54 -4.93
CA LEU A 197 -11.17 22.26 -6.36
C LEU A 197 -10.99 23.54 -7.21
N SER A 198 -11.66 24.62 -6.81
CA SER A 198 -11.52 25.96 -7.41
C SER A 198 -10.13 26.57 -7.22
N GLU A 199 -9.52 26.42 -6.04
CA GLU A 199 -8.19 26.96 -5.77
C GLU A 199 -7.12 26.22 -6.57
N GLU A 200 -7.22 24.90 -6.66
CA GLU A 200 -6.28 24.14 -7.46
C GLU A 200 -6.46 24.39 -8.96
N ALA A 201 -7.68 24.68 -9.44
CA ALA A 201 -7.94 24.92 -10.86
C ALA A 201 -7.38 26.28 -11.28
N ALA A 202 -7.48 27.27 -10.38
CA ALA A 202 -6.84 28.57 -10.55
C ALA A 202 -5.30 28.45 -10.60
N LEU A 203 -4.71 27.64 -9.71
CA LEU A 203 -3.27 27.37 -9.69
C LEU A 203 -2.81 26.62 -10.95
N LEU A 204 -3.58 25.65 -11.42
CA LEU A 204 -3.30 24.91 -12.65
C LEU A 204 -3.32 25.85 -13.86
N ARG A 205 -4.32 26.74 -13.95
CA ARG A 205 -4.40 27.77 -15.00
C ARG A 205 -3.16 28.67 -15.03
N GLU A 206 -2.71 29.13 -13.86
CA GLU A 206 -1.49 29.96 -13.76
C GLU A 206 -0.26 29.21 -14.29
N LYS A 207 -0.10 27.94 -13.90
CA LYS A 207 1.02 27.10 -14.34
C LYS A 207 0.99 26.72 -15.82
N LEU A 208 -0.18 26.74 -16.45
CA LEU A 208 -0.37 26.40 -17.86
C LEU A 208 -0.28 27.61 -18.80
N HIS A 209 0.06 28.79 -18.27
CA HIS A 209 0.25 29.98 -19.10
C HIS A 209 1.42 29.80 -20.08
N GLY A 210 1.16 29.93 -21.38
CA GLY A 210 2.13 29.72 -22.45
C GLY A 210 2.25 28.26 -22.93
N SER A 211 1.34 27.37 -22.51
CA SER A 211 1.31 25.95 -22.90
C SER A 211 0.43 25.63 -24.10
N GLY A 212 -0.37 26.60 -24.59
CA GLY A 212 -1.37 26.36 -25.65
C GLY A 212 -2.64 25.64 -25.16
N LEU A 213 -2.76 25.40 -23.84
CA LEU A 213 -3.89 24.75 -23.19
C LEU A 213 -4.68 25.71 -22.30
N GLU A 214 -4.45 27.01 -22.42
CA GLU A 214 -5.02 28.05 -21.55
C GLU A 214 -6.54 28.03 -21.61
N GLU A 215 -7.11 27.89 -22.80
CA GLU A 215 -8.57 27.79 -22.98
C GLU A 215 -9.14 26.54 -22.28
N THR A 216 -8.41 25.43 -22.31
CA THR A 216 -8.84 24.19 -21.65
C THR A 216 -8.74 24.33 -20.12
N ALA A 217 -7.70 25.02 -19.63
CA ALA A 217 -7.52 25.32 -18.21
C ALA A 217 -8.57 26.32 -17.69
N GLU A 218 -8.95 27.31 -18.49
CA GLU A 218 -10.03 28.24 -18.15
C GLU A 218 -11.37 27.54 -18.04
N ARG A 219 -11.69 26.66 -19.01
CA ARG A 219 -12.91 25.84 -18.97
C ARG A 219 -12.95 24.91 -17.77
N LEU A 220 -11.82 24.34 -17.39
CA LEU A 220 -11.69 23.52 -16.18
C LEU A 220 -12.00 24.35 -14.93
N ASN A 221 -11.41 25.53 -14.80
CA ASN A 221 -11.64 26.43 -13.67
C ASN A 221 -13.10 26.91 -13.58
N MET A 222 -13.73 27.23 -14.72
CA MET A 222 -15.15 27.60 -14.74
C MET A 222 -16.06 26.45 -14.29
N GLU A 223 -15.79 25.22 -14.73
CA GLU A 223 -16.56 24.05 -14.32
C GLU A 223 -16.39 23.75 -12.82
N ALA A 224 -15.15 23.86 -12.31
CA ALA A 224 -14.81 23.63 -10.91
C ALA A 224 -15.47 24.64 -9.94
N GLN A 225 -15.80 25.85 -10.39
CA GLN A 225 -16.47 26.88 -9.59
C GLN A 225 -18.00 26.75 -9.54
N LYS A 226 -18.59 25.80 -10.27
CA LYS A 226 -20.03 25.57 -10.23
C LYS A 226 -20.46 25.00 -8.88
N LYS A 227 -21.69 25.34 -8.46
CA LYS A 227 -22.32 24.79 -7.26
C LYS A 227 -22.44 23.26 -7.28
N ALA A 228 -22.49 22.67 -8.47
CA ALA A 228 -22.44 21.22 -8.72
C ALA A 228 -21.65 20.96 -10.01
N PRO A 229 -20.33 20.73 -9.94
CA PRO A 229 -19.49 20.50 -11.11
C PRO A 229 -19.81 19.17 -11.81
N ASP A 230 -19.81 19.15 -13.15
CA ASP A 230 -20.03 17.93 -13.91
C ASP A 230 -18.75 17.09 -13.98
N SER A 231 -18.82 15.88 -13.40
CA SER A 231 -17.65 15.01 -13.29
C SER A 231 -17.10 14.51 -14.63
N ILE A 232 -17.95 14.36 -15.64
CA ILE A 232 -17.54 13.87 -16.97
C ILE A 232 -16.80 14.99 -17.71
N VAL A 233 -17.30 16.22 -17.58
CA VAL A 233 -16.69 17.41 -18.20
C VAL A 233 -15.33 17.68 -17.59
N LEU A 234 -15.21 17.61 -16.25
CA LEU A 234 -13.93 17.76 -15.58
C LEU A 234 -12.95 16.65 -15.98
N ASP A 235 -13.35 15.38 -15.97
CA ASP A 235 -12.48 14.27 -16.38
C ASP A 235 -11.97 14.43 -17.83
N ALA A 236 -12.83 14.90 -18.75
CA ALA A 236 -12.44 15.13 -20.14
C ALA A 236 -11.45 16.29 -20.29
N LEU A 237 -11.68 17.43 -19.63
CA LEU A 237 -10.78 18.59 -19.67
C LEU A 237 -9.42 18.25 -19.02
N LEU A 238 -9.44 17.53 -17.90
CA LEU A 238 -8.23 17.05 -17.24
C LEU A 238 -7.46 16.08 -18.13
N HIS A 239 -8.15 15.20 -18.87
CA HIS A 239 -7.50 14.29 -19.81
C HIS A 239 -6.77 15.04 -20.93
N VAL A 240 -7.41 16.04 -21.54
CA VAL A 240 -6.80 16.86 -22.60
C VAL A 240 -5.54 17.56 -22.10
N ILE A 241 -5.62 18.19 -20.92
CA ILE A 241 -4.46 18.87 -20.33
C ILE A 241 -3.37 17.84 -19.93
N LYS A 242 -3.72 16.64 -19.42
CA LYS A 242 -2.76 15.56 -19.14
C LYS A 242 -2.05 15.05 -20.38
N THR A 243 -2.75 14.94 -21.50
CA THR A 243 -2.16 14.50 -22.76
C THR A 243 -1.31 15.58 -23.42
N GLY A 244 -1.60 16.86 -23.15
CA GLY A 244 -0.87 17.99 -23.74
C GLY A 244 0.32 18.49 -22.92
N VAL A 245 0.45 18.13 -21.64
CA VAL A 245 1.56 18.55 -20.76
C VAL A 245 2.42 17.34 -20.39
N GLU A 246 3.71 17.35 -20.76
CA GLU A 246 4.64 16.30 -20.34
C GLU A 246 4.76 16.25 -18.80
N LYS A 247 4.30 15.12 -18.23
CA LYS A 247 4.43 14.48 -16.89
C LYS A 247 4.79 15.25 -15.59
N HIS A 248 5.19 16.51 -15.56
CA HIS A 248 5.79 17.15 -14.38
C HIS A 248 4.95 18.21 -13.64
N ILE A 249 3.69 18.46 -14.03
CA ILE A 249 2.85 19.54 -13.44
C ILE A 249 1.66 19.01 -12.60
N TRP A 250 1.40 17.69 -12.62
CA TRP A 250 0.03 17.16 -12.51
C TRP A 250 -0.41 16.45 -11.21
N GLU A 251 0.47 16.21 -10.25
CA GLU A 251 0.11 15.35 -9.10
C GLU A 251 -0.89 15.94 -8.09
N PRO A 252 -0.91 17.26 -7.78
CA PRO A 252 -1.82 17.81 -6.77
C PRO A 252 -3.31 17.74 -7.16
N PHE A 253 -3.66 18.21 -8.36
CA PHE A 253 -5.07 18.36 -8.79
C PHE A 253 -5.83 17.03 -8.90
N ALA A 254 -5.16 15.98 -9.37
CA ALA A 254 -5.78 14.67 -9.54
C ALA A 254 -6.12 13.99 -8.20
N VAL A 255 -5.43 14.34 -7.12
CA VAL A 255 -5.64 13.75 -5.79
C VAL A 255 -6.86 14.38 -5.12
N LEU A 256 -7.05 15.70 -5.19
CA LEU A 256 -8.22 16.35 -4.57
C LEU A 256 -9.52 16.11 -5.35
N TRP A 257 -9.48 16.12 -6.68
CA TRP A 257 -10.66 15.80 -7.51
C TRP A 257 -11.24 14.41 -7.19
N ASN A 258 -10.38 13.42 -6.97
CA ASN A 258 -10.80 12.07 -6.57
C ASN A 258 -11.35 12.01 -5.12
N LYS A 259 -10.91 12.93 -4.25
CA LYS A 259 -11.36 13.03 -2.85
C LYS A 259 -12.74 13.67 -2.76
N GLU A 260 -13.03 14.73 -3.51
CA GLU A 260 -14.34 15.39 -3.52
C GLU A 260 -15.44 14.51 -4.13
N ARG A 261 -15.13 13.73 -5.18
CA ARG A 261 -16.07 12.79 -5.82
C ARG A 261 -16.65 11.74 -4.86
N ARG A 262 -15.95 11.40 -3.77
CA ARG A 262 -16.47 10.51 -2.72
C ARG A 262 -17.58 11.14 -1.88
N ASN A 263 -17.55 12.46 -1.69
CA ASN A 263 -18.54 13.18 -0.87
C ASN A 263 -19.85 13.47 -1.61
N TYR A 264 -19.89 13.33 -2.94
CA TYR A 264 -21.09 13.54 -3.76
C TYR A 264 -21.88 12.24 -4.07
N ARG A 265 -21.45 11.09 -3.55
CA ARG A 265 -22.10 9.78 -3.74
C ARG A 265 -22.72 9.19 -2.46
N GLU A 266 -22.70 9.94 -1.36
CA GLU A 266 -23.56 9.73 -0.17
C GLU A 266 -24.78 10.65 -0.26
#